data_AF-A0A2K3P242-F1
#
_entry.id   AF-A0A2K3P242-F1
#
_cell.length_a   1.000
_cell.length_b   1.000
_cell.length_c   1.000
_cell.angle_alpha   90.00
_cell.angle_beta   90.00
_cell.angle_gamma   90.00
#
_symmetry.space_group_name_H-M   'P 1'
#
loop_
_entity.id
_entity.type
_entity.pdbx_description
1 polymer ?
#
loop_
_entity_poly.entity_id
_entity_poly.type
_entity_poly.pdbx_seq_one_letter_code
_entity_poly.pdbx_strand_id
1 'polypeptide(L)'
;FGEVDIDGSLVASHSSVSGENIVMVNNGCLCCTVRGDLVKMLLELVRKKRDKFDHIVIETTGLAKPAPVIETFFTDELVSEYVKLDGVVTLVDCKHAMQHLNEVKPRFVVNEAVEQVAYADRIILNKASFWL
;
A
#
# COMPACT_ATOMS: atom_id res chain seq x y z
N PHE A 1 -12.44 11.04 -6.38
CA PHE A 1 -12.38 9.60 -6.68
C PHE A 1 -12.01 8.88 -5.39
N GLY A 2 -12.66 7.75 -5.06
CA GLY A 2 -12.32 6.94 -3.88
C GLY A 2 -13.37 6.84 -2.76
N GLU A 3 -14.64 7.20 -2.99
CA GLU A 3 -15.70 7.08 -1.96
C GLU A 3 -16.49 5.76 -2.05
N VAL A 4 -16.26 4.97 -3.10
CA VAL A 4 -16.91 3.66 -3.26
C VAL A 4 -15.85 2.58 -3.02
N ASP A 5 -15.99 1.87 -1.90
CA ASP A 5 -15.23 0.66 -1.55
C ASP A 5 -15.65 -0.49 -2.48
N ILE A 6 -15.06 -0.53 -3.67
CA ILE A 6 -15.25 -1.64 -4.63
C ILE A 6 -14.44 -2.86 -4.17
N ASP A 7 -13.33 -2.63 -3.47
CA ASP A 7 -12.30 -3.60 -3.12
C ASP A 7 -12.82 -4.68 -2.17
N GLY A 8 -13.63 -4.31 -1.16
CA GLY A 8 -14.20 -5.28 -0.21
C GLY A 8 -15.08 -6.37 -0.86
N SER A 9 -15.84 -6.03 -1.90
CA SER A 9 -16.72 -6.98 -2.60
C SER A 9 -15.96 -7.94 -3.53
N LEU A 10 -14.92 -7.45 -4.20
CA LEU A 10 -14.08 -8.24 -5.10
C LEU A 10 -13.20 -9.21 -4.30
N VAL A 11 -12.64 -8.76 -3.18
CA VAL A 11 -11.83 -9.57 -2.26
C VAL A 11 -12.62 -10.76 -1.71
N ALA A 12 -13.86 -10.56 -1.27
CA ALA A 12 -14.70 -11.64 -0.73
C ALA A 12 -14.97 -12.75 -1.78
N SER A 13 -15.13 -12.35 -3.04
CA SER A 13 -15.36 -13.28 -4.15
C SER A 13 -14.09 -14.06 -4.58
N HIS A 14 -12.90 -13.48 -4.43
CA HIS A 14 -11.63 -14.12 -4.84
C HIS A 14 -10.97 -14.94 -3.72
N SER A 15 -11.12 -14.53 -2.46
CA SER A 15 -10.58 -15.24 -1.28
C SER A 15 -11.14 -16.67 -1.16
N SER A 16 -12.40 -16.86 -1.57
CA SER A 16 -13.09 -18.15 -1.54
C SER A 16 -12.69 -19.10 -2.68
N VAL A 17 -12.02 -18.59 -3.72
CA VAL A 17 -11.63 -19.36 -4.92
C VAL A 17 -10.12 -19.61 -4.99
N SER A 18 -9.27 -18.69 -4.52
CA SER A 18 -7.81 -18.74 -4.71
C SER A 18 -7.01 -19.36 -3.55
N GLY A 19 -7.64 -19.61 -2.38
CA GLY A 19 -6.94 -20.09 -1.18
C GLY A 19 -6.04 -19.03 -0.51
N GLU A 20 -6.11 -17.78 -0.96
CA GLU A 20 -5.38 -16.63 -0.43
C GLU A 20 -5.98 -16.17 0.91
N ASN A 21 -5.11 -15.92 1.90
CA ASN A 21 -5.52 -15.40 3.21
C ASN A 21 -5.53 -13.87 3.18
N ILE A 22 -6.64 -13.26 2.75
CA ILE A 22 -6.78 -11.79 2.72
C ILE A 22 -7.27 -11.28 4.07
N VAL A 23 -6.54 -10.31 4.66
CA VAL A 23 -6.90 -9.64 5.92
C VAL A 23 -7.09 -8.16 5.64
N MET A 24 -8.32 -7.68 5.78
CA MET A 24 -8.69 -6.28 5.59
C MET A 24 -8.53 -5.50 6.90
N VAL A 25 -7.99 -4.28 6.81
CA VAL A 25 -7.92 -3.30 7.91
C VAL A 25 -8.90 -2.17 7.64
N ASN A 26 -9.66 -1.77 8.65
CA ASN A 26 -10.66 -0.71 8.53
C ASN A 26 -10.00 0.68 8.53
N ASN A 27 -10.50 1.57 7.68
CA ASN A 27 -10.03 2.94 7.49
C ASN A 27 -10.25 3.82 8.73
N GLY A 28 -9.17 4.16 9.45
CA GLY A 28 -9.13 5.26 10.43
C GLY A 28 -8.19 6.38 9.99
N CYS A 29 -8.60 7.64 10.13
CA CYS A 29 -7.85 8.82 9.65
C CYS A 29 -6.37 8.91 10.08
N LEU A 30 -5.61 9.58 9.20
CA LEU A 30 -4.16 9.76 9.16
C LEU A 30 -3.61 10.55 10.37
N CYS A 31 -2.93 9.87 11.29
CA CYS A 31 -1.56 10.23 11.73
C CYS A 31 -0.98 9.25 12.78
N CYS A 32 -1.81 8.57 13.58
CA CYS A 32 -1.34 7.64 14.62
C CYS A 32 -1.99 6.25 14.57
N THR A 33 -3.28 6.19 14.20
CA THR A 33 -4.05 4.94 14.22
C THR A 33 -3.59 3.98 13.14
N VAL A 34 -3.34 4.47 11.91
CA VAL A 34 -2.90 3.62 10.79
C VAL A 34 -1.59 2.89 11.08
N ARG A 35 -0.61 3.58 11.68
CA ARG A 35 0.66 2.95 12.06
C ARG A 35 0.45 1.90 13.16
N GLY A 36 -0.30 2.25 14.21
CA GLY A 36 -0.60 1.31 15.29
C GLY A 36 -1.37 0.07 14.81
N ASP A 37 -2.34 0.28 13.91
CA ASP A 37 -3.14 -0.78 13.31
C ASP A 37 -2.29 -1.67 12.39
N LEU A 38 -1.38 -1.08 11.61
CA LEU A 38 -0.42 -1.81 10.79
C LEU A 38 0.49 -2.69 11.66
N VAL A 39 1.12 -2.12 12.69
CA VAL A 39 1.97 -2.87 13.62
C VAL A 39 1.20 -4.02 14.25
N LYS A 40 0.01 -3.75 14.80
CA LYS A 40 -0.82 -4.77 15.43
C LYS A 40 -1.18 -5.90 14.46
N MET A 41 -1.59 -5.55 13.24
CA MET A 41 -1.92 -6.53 12.20
C MET A 41 -0.71 -7.39 11.82
N LEU A 42 0.45 -6.78 11.56
CA LEU A 42 1.67 -7.50 11.20
C LEU A 42 2.06 -8.49 12.30
N LEU A 43 2.05 -8.04 13.56
CA LEU A 43 2.38 -8.90 14.70
C LEU A 43 1.34 -10.00 14.93
N GLU A 44 0.05 -9.74 14.69
CA GLU A 44 -0.98 -10.79 14.72
C GLU A 44 -0.81 -11.83 13.62
N LEU A 45 -0.47 -11.41 12.40
CA LEU A 45 -0.18 -12.30 11.27
C LEU A 45 1.02 -13.19 11.55
N VAL A 46 2.13 -12.60 12.01
CA VAL A 46 3.32 -13.35 12.43
C VAL A 46 2.95 -14.34 13.54
N ARG A 47 2.25 -13.91 14.59
CA ARG A 47 1.92 -14.79 15.72
C ARG A 47 1.03 -15.97 15.34
N LYS A 48 0.03 -15.76 14.46
CA LYS A 48 -0.99 -16.78 14.16
C LYS A 48 -0.67 -17.64 12.93
N LYS A 49 0.14 -17.13 12.00
CA LYS A 49 0.26 -17.69 10.64
C LYS A 49 1.69 -17.72 10.10
N ARG A 50 2.74 -17.55 10.94
CA ARG A 50 4.15 -17.49 10.49
C ARG A 50 4.52 -18.58 9.47
N ASP A 51 4.12 -19.83 9.71
CA ASP A 51 4.50 -20.97 8.86
C ASP A 51 3.53 -21.22 7.69
N LYS A 52 2.67 -20.24 7.38
CA LYS A 52 1.62 -20.37 6.34
C LYS A 52 1.81 -19.41 5.16
N PHE A 53 2.80 -18.53 5.19
CA PHE A 53 3.11 -17.60 4.10
C PHE A 53 4.57 -17.19 4.15
N ASP A 54 5.16 -16.91 2.98
CA ASP A 54 6.54 -16.43 2.86
C ASP A 54 6.61 -14.91 2.69
N HIS A 55 5.54 -14.30 2.18
CA HIS A 55 5.48 -12.87 1.84
C HIS A 55 4.17 -12.22 2.29
N ILE A 56 4.25 -10.92 2.59
CA ILE A 56 3.11 -10.05 2.89
C ILE A 56 3.09 -8.97 1.82
N VAL A 57 1.94 -8.80 1.16
CA VAL A 57 1.70 -7.66 0.27
C VAL A 57 0.78 -6.69 0.97
N ILE A 58 1.20 -5.43 1.07
CA ILE A 58 0.42 -4.35 1.66
C ILE A 58 -0.06 -3.46 0.52
N GLU A 59 -1.36 -3.48 0.27
CA GLU A 59 -2.01 -2.49 -0.58
C GLU A 59 -2.35 -1.26 0.27
N THR A 60 -1.92 -0.09 -0.19
CA THR A 60 -2.28 1.18 0.42
C THR A 60 -3.32 1.89 -0.44
N THR A 61 -4.22 2.66 0.17
CA THR A 61 -5.17 3.48 -0.59
C THR A 61 -4.42 4.44 -1.54
N GLY A 62 -5.06 4.87 -2.62
CA GLY A 62 -4.44 5.75 -3.63
C GLY A 62 -3.92 7.10 -3.11
N LEU A 63 -4.31 7.51 -1.89
CA LEU A 63 -3.85 8.73 -1.22
C LEU A 63 -2.86 8.45 -0.07
N ALA A 64 -2.47 7.20 0.14
CA ALA A 64 -1.53 6.85 1.19
C ALA A 64 -0.14 7.40 0.89
N LYS A 65 0.55 7.78 1.96
CA LYS A 65 1.95 8.22 1.92
C LYS A 65 2.84 7.01 2.22
N PRO A 66 3.83 6.68 1.37
CA PRO A 66 4.71 5.55 1.62
C PRO A 66 5.57 5.72 2.88
N ALA A 67 6.05 6.94 3.16
CA ALA A 67 7.07 7.16 4.19
C ALA A 67 6.69 6.63 5.59
N PRO A 68 5.50 6.93 6.16
CA PRO A 68 5.13 6.42 7.49
C PRO A 68 4.97 4.89 7.54
N VAL A 69 4.57 4.27 6.41
CA VAL A 69 4.46 2.81 6.30
C VAL A 69 5.86 2.19 6.29
N ILE A 70 6.76 2.71 5.44
CA ILE A 70 8.15 2.27 5.34
C ILE A 70 8.85 2.40 6.70
N GLU A 71 8.71 3.56 7.36
CA GLU A 71 9.33 3.85 8.66
C GLU A 71 8.96 2.82 9.74
N THR A 72 7.75 2.24 9.68
CA THR A 72 7.29 1.23 10.64
C THR A 72 8.20 0.01 10.65
N PHE A 73 8.71 -0.42 9.50
CA PHE A 73 9.59 -1.60 9.38
C PHE A 73 11.00 -1.36 9.93
N PHE A 74 11.40 -0.11 10.15
CA PHE A 74 12.72 0.24 10.66
C PHE A 74 12.70 0.74 12.11
N THR A 75 11.58 1.31 12.55
CA THR A 75 11.49 1.99 13.85
C THR A 75 10.71 1.21 14.90
N ASP A 76 9.87 0.25 14.51
CA ASP A 76 9.22 -0.64 15.47
C ASP A 76 10.08 -1.91 15.69
N GLU A 77 10.56 -2.08 16.92
CA GLU A 77 11.49 -3.16 17.29
C GLU A 77 10.91 -4.54 17.02
N LEU A 78 9.63 -4.77 17.36
CA LEU A 78 8.99 -6.05 17.15
C LEU A 78 8.73 -6.31 15.67
N VAL A 79 8.26 -5.31 14.92
CA VAL A 79 8.07 -5.49 13.48
C VAL A 79 9.40 -5.79 12.81
N SER A 80 10.46 -5.03 13.10
CA SER A 80 11.78 -5.23 12.48
C SER A 80 12.44 -6.57 12.83
N GLU A 81 12.11 -7.17 13.98
CA GLU A 81 12.57 -8.50 14.37
C GLU A 81 11.98 -9.62 13.50
N TYR A 82 10.69 -9.51 13.15
CA TYR A 82 9.95 -10.60 12.48
C TYR A 82 9.60 -10.36 11.01
N VAL A 83 9.57 -9.11 10.57
CA VAL A 83 9.10 -8.72 9.24
C VAL A 83 10.06 -7.71 8.63
N LYS A 84 10.51 -8.00 7.41
CA LYS A 84 11.40 -7.13 6.64
C LYS A 84 10.65 -6.54 5.45
N LEU A 85 10.81 -5.23 5.22
CA LEU A 85 10.36 -4.60 3.97
C LEU A 85 11.27 -5.06 2.82
N ASP A 86 10.68 -5.74 1.83
CA ASP A 86 11.40 -6.20 0.64
C ASP A 86 11.54 -5.08 -0.41
N GLY A 87 10.48 -4.33 -0.64
CA GLY A 87 10.50 -3.16 -1.50
C GLY A 87 9.14 -2.49 -1.63
N VAL A 88 9.15 -1.29 -2.21
CA VAL A 88 7.97 -0.50 -2.53
C VAL A 88 7.71 -0.57 -4.02
N VAL A 89 6.50 -0.98 -4.39
CA VAL A 89 6.06 -1.06 -5.78
C VAL A 89 5.00 0.00 -6.04
N THR A 90 5.19 0.81 -7.08
CA THR A 90 4.20 1.81 -7.50
C THR A 90 3.65 1.47 -8.87
N LEU A 91 2.32 1.29 -8.92
CA LEU A 91 1.59 1.09 -10.16
C LEU A 91 1.21 2.46 -10.74
N VAL A 92 1.68 2.77 -11.95
CA VAL A 92 1.46 4.05 -12.62
C VAL A 92 0.50 3.87 -13.79
N ASP A 93 -0.62 4.60 -13.77
CA ASP A 93 -1.51 4.72 -14.92
C ASP A 93 -0.86 5.63 -15.99
N CYS A 94 -0.34 5.03 -17.06
CA CYS A 94 0.35 5.76 -18.13
C CYS A 94 -0.51 6.81 -18.83
N LYS A 95 -1.84 6.65 -18.83
CA LYS A 95 -2.75 7.60 -19.47
C LYS A 95 -2.81 8.93 -18.71
N HIS A 96 -2.67 8.89 -17.40
CA HIS A 96 -2.85 10.05 -16.52
C HIS A 96 -1.56 10.43 -15.78
N ALA A 97 -0.47 9.67 -15.93
CA ALA A 97 0.78 9.84 -15.19
C ALA A 97 1.31 11.28 -15.24
N MET A 98 1.47 11.84 -16.45
CA MET A 98 2.02 13.19 -16.60
C MET A 98 1.11 14.27 -16.03
N GLN A 99 -0.21 14.07 -16.05
CA GLN A 99 -1.15 15.00 -15.43
C GLN A 99 -0.97 15.03 -13.90
N HIS A 100 -0.86 13.86 -13.27
CA HIS A 100 -0.68 13.75 -11.83
C HIS A 100 0.71 14.21 -11.37
N LEU A 101 1.77 13.83 -12.09
CA LEU A 101 3.15 14.23 -11.77
C LEU A 101 3.40 15.72 -11.93
N ASN A 102 2.78 16.36 -12.93
CA ASN A 102 2.93 17.80 -13.16
C ASN A 102 1.90 18.66 -12.39
N GLU A 103 1.03 18.04 -11.58
CA GLU A 103 0.04 18.78 -10.80
C GLU A 103 0.76 19.71 -9.80
N VAL A 104 0.53 21.02 -9.96
CA VAL A 104 1.09 22.04 -9.06
C VAL A 104 0.27 22.06 -7.78
N LYS A 105 0.88 21.64 -6.68
CA LYS A 105 0.26 21.72 -5.34
C LYS A 105 0.56 23.06 -4.67
N PRO A 106 -0.26 23.49 -3.69
CA PRO A 106 0.03 24.66 -2.86
C PRO A 106 1.41 24.55 -2.18
N ARG A 107 1.96 25.69 -1.79
CA ARG A 107 3.25 25.73 -1.09
C ARG A 107 3.20 24.85 0.17
N PHE A 108 4.27 24.06 0.38
CA PHE A 108 4.41 23.09 1.49
C PHE A 108 3.49 21.86 1.41
N VAL A 109 2.71 21.70 0.34
CA VAL A 109 1.97 20.47 0.09
C VAL A 109 2.78 19.60 -0.87
N VAL A 110 3.09 18.38 -0.44
CA VAL A 110 3.79 17.39 -1.27
C VAL A 110 2.82 16.85 -2.31
N ASN A 111 3.27 16.73 -3.57
CA ASN A 111 2.51 16.02 -4.60
C ASN A 111 2.63 14.51 -4.33
N GLU A 112 1.49 13.88 -4.05
CA GLU A 112 1.39 12.47 -3.66
C GLU A 112 1.87 11.53 -4.77
N ALA A 113 1.61 11.86 -6.04
CA ALA A 113 2.07 11.05 -7.18
C ALA A 113 3.60 11.11 -7.32
N VAL A 114 4.20 12.29 -7.09
CA VAL A 114 5.66 12.44 -7.06
C VAL A 114 6.26 11.68 -5.89
N GLU A 115 5.65 11.78 -4.71
CA GLU A 115 6.10 11.06 -3.51
C GLU A 115 6.05 9.54 -3.72
N GLN A 116 4.94 8.99 -4.19
CA GLN A 116 4.79 7.55 -4.44
C GLN A 116 5.82 7.04 -5.45
N VAL A 117 6.01 7.74 -6.57
CA VAL A 117 7.02 7.38 -7.58
C VAL A 117 8.44 7.48 -7.02
N ALA A 118 8.73 8.48 -6.17
CA ALA A 118 10.06 8.68 -5.60
C ALA A 118 10.46 7.60 -4.58
N TYR A 119 9.50 7.03 -3.85
CA TYR A 119 9.74 5.95 -2.90
C TYR A 119 9.77 4.55 -3.53
N ALA A 120 9.42 4.43 -4.81
CA ALA A 120 9.31 3.13 -5.47
C ALA A 120 10.68 2.51 -5.77
N ASP A 121 10.90 1.29 -5.30
CA ASP A 121 12.00 0.43 -5.76
C ASP A 121 11.70 -0.15 -7.16
N ARG A 122 10.42 -0.31 -7.48
CA ARG A 122 9.91 -0.79 -8.78
C ARG A 122 8.68 0.00 -9.19
N ILE A 123 8.69 0.46 -10.44
CA ILE A 123 7.55 1.13 -11.06
C ILE A 123 6.96 0.18 -12.09
N ILE A 124 5.66 -0.10 -11.97
CA ILE A 124 4.90 -0.88 -12.95
C ILE A 124 4.06 0.09 -13.76
N LEU A 125 4.34 0.16 -15.06
CA LEU A 125 3.60 0.98 -16.01
C LEU A 125 2.35 0.24 -16.47
N ASN A 126 1.18 0.66 -15.98
CA ASN A 126 -0.12 0.12 -16.37
C ASN A 126 -0.75 0.97 -17.50
N LYS A 127 -1.61 0.35 -18.31
CA LYS A 127 -2.29 1.00 -19.45
C LYS A 127 -1.31 1.65 -20.45
N ALA A 128 -0.11 1.06 -20.57
CA ALA A 128 0.94 1.56 -21.46
C ALA A 128 0.62 1.34 -22.95
N SER A 129 -0.21 0.34 -23.27
CA SER A 129 -0.67 0.10 -24.63
C SER A 129 -1.73 1.13 -25.01
N PHE A 130 -1.30 2.15 -25.75
CA PHE A 130 -2.19 2.92 -26.62
C PHE A 130 -2.25 2.17 -27.95
N TRP A 131 -3.34 1.43 -28.20
CA TRP A 131 -3.74 1.23 -29.58
C TRP A 131 -4.53 2.47 -30.01
N LEU A 132 -4.16 2.92 -31.22
CA LEU A 132 -4.70 4.02 -32.03
C LEU A 132 -6.23 4.12 -32.00
#